data_AF-A0A352W217-F1
#
_entry.id   AF-A0A352W217-F1
#
_cell.length_a   1.000
_cell.length_b   1.000
_cell.length_c   1.000
_cell.angle_alpha   90.00
_cell.angle_beta   90.00
_cell.angle_gamma   90.00
#
_symmetry.space_group_name_H-M   'P 1'
#
loop_
_entity.id
_entity.type
_entity.pdbx_description
1 polymer ?
#
loop_
_entity_poly.entity_id
_entity_poly.type
_entity_poly.pdbx_seq_one_letter_code
_entity_poly.pdbx_strand_id
1 'polypeptide(L)' 'PMLEPLPILRKAEALGNNALRLSLLEDIKFLPSDAVWNKYLLSSSCPADFDWMQEVAKYESEVLKNRL' A
#
# COMPACT_ATOMS: atom_id res chain seq x y z
N PRO A 1 8.87 -2.45 -7.42
CA PRO A 1 7.79 -2.44 -6.41
C PRO A 1 7.72 -3.83 -5.75
N MET A 2 7.67 -3.90 -4.42
CA MET A 2 7.97 -5.14 -3.68
C MET A 2 6.96 -6.27 -3.90
N LEU A 3 5.76 -5.94 -4.40
CA LEU A 3 4.66 -6.89 -4.65
C LEU A 3 4.41 -7.15 -6.14
N GLU A 4 5.21 -6.56 -7.03
CA GLU A 4 5.06 -6.78 -8.47
C GLU A 4 5.83 -8.02 -8.95
N PRO A 5 5.28 -8.79 -9.91
CA PRO A 5 5.96 -9.90 -10.57
C PRO A 5 6.98 -9.37 -11.61
N LEU A 6 7.98 -8.61 -11.14
CA LEU A 6 9.01 -7.99 -11.97
C LEU A 6 9.71 -8.95 -12.96
N PRO A 7 10.03 -10.21 -12.62
CA PRO A 7 10.63 -11.13 -13.58
C PRO A 7 9.74 -11.39 -14.80
N ILE A 8 8.42 -11.50 -14.58
CA ILE A 8 7.45 -11.79 -15.64
C ILE A 8 7.24 -10.55 -16.52
N LEU A 9 7.11 -9.37 -15.89
CA LEU A 9 6.96 -8.10 -16.60
C LEU A 9 8.17 -7.81 -17.50
N ARG A 10 9.39 -7.99 -16.99
CA ARG A 10 10.62 -7.79 -17.77
C ARG A 10 10.75 -8.78 -18.92
N LYS A 11 10.31 -10.03 -18.73
CA LYS A 11 10.29 -11.02 -19.81
C LYS A 11 9.29 -10.64 -20.91
N ALA A 12 8.09 -10.21 -20.53
CA ALA A 12 7.07 -9.75 -21.49
C ALA A 12 7.56 -8.52 -22.29
N GLU A 13 8.22 -7.58 -21.61
CA GLU A 13 8.83 -6.40 -22.22
C GLU A 13 9.96 -6.76 -23.19
N ALA A 14 10.90 -7.63 -22.79
CA ALA A 14 12.00 -8.08 -23.65
C ALA A 14 11.54 -8.84 -24.90
N LEU A 15 10.38 -9.50 -24.83
CA LEU A 15 9.74 -10.18 -25.96
C LEU A 15 8.87 -9.25 -26.81
N GLY A 16 8.74 -7.97 -26.46
CA GLY A 16 7.84 -7.02 -27.13
C GLY A 16 6.35 -7.31 -26.94
N ASN A 17 5.98 -8.21 -26.01
CA ASN A 17 4.60 -8.56 -25.73
C ASN A 17 3.94 -7.52 -24.80
N ASN A 18 3.67 -6.35 -25.37
CA ASN A 18 3.13 -5.21 -24.64
C ASN A 18 1.69 -5.45 -24.13
N ALA A 19 0.91 -6.28 -24.84
CA ALA A 19 -0.44 -6.64 -24.41
C ALA A 19 -0.43 -7.43 -23.09
N LEU A 20 0.44 -8.45 -23.00
CA LEU A 20 0.62 -9.22 -21.77
C LEU A 20 1.16 -8.34 -20.63
N ARG A 21 2.17 -7.50 -20.92
CA ARG A 21 2.74 -6.57 -19.93
C ARG A 21 1.67 -5.64 -19.36
N LEU A 22 0.81 -5.07 -20.22
CA LEU A 22 -0.27 -4.19 -19.79
C LEU A 22 -1.32 -4.95 -18.96
N SER A 23 -1.76 -6.14 -19.40
CA SER A 23 -2.72 -6.97 -18.66
C SER A 23 -2.23 -7.27 -17.24
N LEU A 24 -0.97 -7.70 -17.11
CA LEU A 24 -0.39 -7.99 -15.79
C LEU A 24 -0.34 -6.75 -14.89
N LEU A 25 -0.03 -5.58 -15.44
CA LEU A 25 0.00 -4.32 -14.67
C LEU A 25 -1.40 -3.90 -14.20
N GLU A 26 -2.42 -4.09 -15.04
CA GLU A 26 -3.80 -3.79 -14.64
C GLU A 26 -4.30 -4.78 -13.57
N ASP A 27 -4.02 -6.07 -13.72
CA ASP A 27 -4.43 -7.10 -12.76
C ASP A 27 -3.83 -6.87 -11.35
N ILE A 28 -2.58 -6.41 -11.27
CA ILE A 28 -1.89 -6.15 -10.00
C ILE A 28 -2.63 -5.09 -9.16
N LYS A 29 -3.30 -4.13 -9.79
CA LYS A 29 -4.05 -3.07 -9.07
C LYS A 29 -5.23 -3.61 -8.27
N PHE A 30 -5.72 -4.80 -8.63
CA PHE A 30 -6.85 -5.45 -7.95
C PHE A 30 -6.39 -6.53 -6.94
N LEU A 31 -5.08 -6.78 -6.84
CA LEU A 31 -4.56 -7.69 -5.83
C LEU A 31 -4.74 -7.09 -4.43
N PRO A 32 -4.87 -7.93 -3.38
CA PRO A 32 -5.06 -7.47 -2.00
C PRO A 32 -3.75 -6.95 -1.39
N SER A 33 -3.17 -5.88 -1.96
CA SER A 33 -1.98 -5.20 -1.44
C SER A 33 -2.19 -4.66 -0.03
N ASP A 34 -3.42 -4.23 0.27
CA ASP A 34 -3.80 -3.67 1.57
C ASP A 34 -3.65 -4.68 2.70
N ALA A 35 -3.93 -5.97 2.44
CA ALA A 35 -3.76 -7.02 3.44
C ALA A 35 -2.28 -7.21 3.82
N VAL A 36 -1.36 -7.09 2.85
CA VAL A 36 0.08 -7.16 3.10
C VAL A 36 0.54 -5.94 3.88
N TRP A 37 0.06 -4.76 3.51
CA TRP A 37 0.38 -3.50 4.19
C TRP A 37 -0.11 -3.49 5.64
N ASN A 38 -1.37 -3.88 5.87
CA ASN A 38 -1.95 -3.95 7.22
C ASN A 38 -1.17 -4.91 8.13
N LYS A 39 -0.74 -6.06 7.61
CA LYS A 39 0.12 -6.98 8.38
C LYS A 39 1.46 -6.34 8.76
N TYR A 40 2.07 -5.59 7.84
CA TYR A 40 3.31 -4.87 8.10
C TYR A 40 3.13 -3.80 9.19
N LEU A 41 2.05 -3.01 9.12
CA LEU A 41 1.73 -2.00 10.14
C LEU A 41 1.58 -2.63 11.53
N LEU A 42 0.81 -3.71 11.64
CA LEU A 42 0.64 -4.44 12.90
C LEU A 42 1.96 -4.99 13.45
N SER A 43 2.84 -5.52 12.58
CA SER A 43 4.16 -5.98 13.00
C SER A 43 5.09 -4.85 13.46
N SER A 44 4.82 -3.63 13.01
CA SER A 44 5.57 -2.42 13.35
C SER A 44 4.97 -1.66 14.54
N SER A 45 3.99 -2.25 15.24
CA SER A 45 3.25 -1.58 16.32
C SER A 45 2.55 -0.27 15.89
N CYS A 46 2.19 -0.17 14.60
CA CYS A 46 1.45 0.94 14.04
C CYS A 46 -0.02 0.53 13.84
N PRO A 47 -1.01 1.40 14.13
CA PRO A 47 -2.41 1.12 13.84
C PRO A 47 -2.62 0.84 12.34
N ALA A 48 -3.39 -0.19 12.02
CA ALA A 48 -3.73 -0.52 10.64
C ALA A 48 -4.94 0.28 10.15
N ASP A 49 -5.10 0.37 8.83
CA ASP A 49 -6.28 0.98 8.19
C ASP A 49 -6.58 2.41 8.71
N PHE A 50 -7.79 2.67 9.22
CA PHE A 50 -8.23 3.97 9.71
C PHE A 50 -8.00 4.17 11.22
N ASP A 51 -7.46 3.18 11.93
CA ASP A 51 -7.38 3.22 13.40
C ASP A 51 -6.49 4.37 13.92
N TRP A 52 -5.50 4.80 13.14
CA TRP A 52 -4.62 5.93 13.49
C TRP A 52 -5.37 7.26 13.67
N MET A 53 -6.56 7.40 13.10
CA MET A 53 -7.37 8.62 13.25
C MET A 53 -7.83 8.87 14.68
N GLN A 54 -7.94 7.83 15.50
CA GLN A 54 -8.25 7.99 16.92
C GLN A 54 -7.11 8.70 17.66
N GLU A 55 -5.86 8.37 17.32
CA GLU A 55 -4.67 9.03 17.90
C GLU A 55 -4.59 10.49 17.45
N VAL A 56 -4.92 10.79 16.20
CA VAL A 56 -4.97 12.16 15.68
C VAL A 56 -6.04 12.99 16.39
N ALA A 57 -7.26 12.48 16.50
CA ALA A 57 -8.35 13.17 17.21
C ALA A 57 -7.98 13.45 18.68
N LYS A 58 -7.32 12.50 19.34
CA LYS A 58 -6.79 12.67 20.69
C LYS A 58 -5.77 13.81 20.75
N TYR A 59 -4.77 13.78 19.87
CA TYR A 59 -3.72 14.81 19.81
C TYR A 59 -4.28 16.20 19.49
N GLU A 60 -5.28 16.29 18.61
CA GLU A 60 -5.99 17.55 18.33
C GLU A 60 -6.61 18.14 19.60
N SER A 61 -7.34 17.32 20.37
CA SER A 61 -8.05 17.78 21.56
C SER A 61 -7.14 18.11 22.75
N GLU A 62 -6.07 17.32 22.94
CA GLU A 62 -5.19 17.42 24.12
C GLU A 62 -4.05 18.41 23.92
N VAL A 63 -3.58 18.57 22.67
CA VAL A 63 -2.38 19.35 22.38
C VAL A 63 -2.67 20.53 21.47
N LEU A 64 -3.18 20.30 20.26
CA LEU A 64 -3.32 21.37 19.26
C LEU A 64 -4.30 22.46 19.71
N LYS A 65 -5.41 22.07 20.35
CA LYS A 65 -6.39 23.01 20.91
C LYS A 65 -5.80 23.95 21.97
N ASN A 66 -4.77 23.53 22.69
CA ASN A 66 -4.13 24.30 23.77
C ASN A 66 -2.91 25.12 23.29
N ARG A 67 -2.61 25.12 21.98
CA ARG A 67 -1.53 25.93 21.37
C ARG A 67 -2.01 27.27 20.80
N LEU A 68 -3.32 27.50 20.81
CA LEU A 68 -3.98 28.79 20.52
C LEU A 68 -4.29 29.50 21.83
#